data_AF-A0AAV8HBX7-F1
#
_entry.id   AF-A0AAV8HBX7-F1
#
_cell.length_a   1.000
_cell.length_b   1.000
_cell.length_c   1.000
_cell.angle_alpha   90.00
_cell.angle_beta   90.00
_cell.angle_gamma   90.00
#
_symmetry.space_group_name_H-M   'P 1'
#
loop_
_entity.id
_entity.type
_entity.pdbx_description
1 polymer ?
#
loop_
_entity_poly.entity_id
_entity_poly.type
_entity_poly.pdbx_seq_one_letter_code
_entity_poly.pdbx_strand_id
1 'polypeptide(L)'
;MNQPRYLFASASLGEKVIVAGGFDKFDNVLNSAELYNSETRCWVTILSMNKARAMCSGVFMNGKFYVVGGELSTGDILTCGEEYDLEKQSWRVIPNMSTGLNRAATLATLLAVVRNELYTADYLEWVLKNYDKQSNMWVTLGFMPEKPELAQRCNVAFFGCGDRMLAIIDLRAYGGLIEIYSWVPDNDGPLSGT
;
A
#
# COMPACT_ATOMS: atom_id res chain seq x y z
N MET A 1 -0.90 19.40 7.08
CA MET A 1 -1.37 18.31 7.96
C MET A 1 -1.40 18.88 9.37
N ASN A 2 -2.44 18.58 10.13
CA ASN A 2 -2.71 19.17 11.44
C ASN A 2 -1.99 18.40 12.56
N GLN A 3 -1.85 17.08 12.42
CA GLN A 3 -1.10 16.23 13.36
C GLN A 3 0.17 15.67 12.69
N PRO A 4 1.38 16.00 13.19
CA PRO A 4 2.61 15.36 12.73
C PRO A 4 2.56 13.85 12.95
N ARG A 5 2.93 13.07 11.93
CA ARG A 5 2.90 11.61 11.95
C ARG A 5 3.96 11.00 11.04
N TYR A 6 4.34 9.75 11.27
CA TYR A 6 5.21 8.96 10.39
C TYR A 6 4.71 7.50 10.28
N LEU A 7 5.17 6.75 9.27
CA LEU A 7 4.73 5.37 8.99
C LEU A 7 3.20 5.21 8.87
N PHE A 8 2.53 6.23 8.31
CA PHE A 8 1.10 6.26 8.04
C PHE A 8 0.79 5.79 6.61
N ALA A 9 -0.45 5.35 6.40
CA ALA A 9 -0.97 5.09 5.07
C ALA A 9 -1.32 6.41 4.36
N SER A 10 -1.02 6.52 3.07
CA SER A 10 -1.44 7.67 2.27
C SER A 10 -1.75 7.29 0.83
N ALA A 11 -2.70 7.99 0.21
CA ALA A 11 -2.97 7.90 -1.23
C ALA A 11 -3.66 9.17 -1.73
N SER A 12 -3.65 9.37 -3.06
CA SER A 12 -4.30 10.50 -3.74
C SER A 12 -5.37 10.03 -4.73
N LEU A 13 -6.46 10.79 -4.83
CA LEU A 13 -7.51 10.64 -5.83
C LEU A 13 -7.92 12.04 -6.33
N GLY A 14 -7.46 12.39 -7.53
CA GLY A 14 -7.60 13.75 -8.06
C GLY A 14 -6.98 14.78 -7.12
N GLU A 15 -7.77 15.80 -6.76
CA GLU A 15 -7.36 16.89 -5.87
C GLU A 15 -7.32 16.51 -4.37
N LYS A 16 -7.67 15.27 -4.03
CA LYS A 16 -7.75 14.81 -2.65
C LYS A 16 -6.60 13.90 -2.29
N VAL A 17 -5.99 14.14 -1.13
CA VAL A 17 -5.03 13.21 -0.50
C VAL A 17 -5.61 12.81 0.85
N ILE A 18 -5.59 11.52 1.16
CA ILE A 18 -5.94 11.04 2.50
C ILE A 18 -4.70 10.44 3.13
N VAL A 19 -4.48 10.78 4.41
CA VAL A 19 -3.51 10.13 5.29
C VAL A 19 -4.25 9.50 6.46
N ALA A 20 -3.83 8.32 6.88
CA ALA A 20 -4.47 7.62 7.99
C ALA A 20 -3.48 6.79 8.80
N GLY A 21 -3.69 6.79 10.12
CA GLY A 21 -2.85 6.06 11.06
C GLY A 21 -1.45 6.61 11.18
N GLY A 22 -0.49 5.71 11.40
CA GLY A 22 0.90 6.01 11.70
C GLY A 22 1.16 6.24 13.18
N PHE A 23 2.37 6.71 13.48
CA PHE A 23 2.81 7.12 14.81
C PHE A 23 2.81 8.64 14.93
N ASP A 24 2.43 9.17 16.09
CA ASP A 24 2.70 10.57 16.42
C ASP A 24 4.15 10.79 16.89
N LYS A 25 4.49 12.02 17.26
CA LYS A 25 5.82 12.39 17.77
C LYS A 25 6.25 11.73 19.09
N PHE A 26 5.35 10.99 19.73
CA PHE A 26 5.58 10.27 20.98
C PHE A 26 5.42 8.76 20.78
N ASP A 27 5.48 8.29 19.53
CA ASP A 27 5.35 6.89 19.14
C ASP A 27 3.98 6.28 19.49
N ASN A 28 2.94 7.11 19.69
CA ASN A 28 1.58 6.59 19.86
C ASN A 28 0.98 6.21 18.52
N VAL A 29 0.45 4.99 18.43
CA VAL A 29 -0.26 4.53 17.24
C VAL A 29 -1.59 5.28 17.09
N LEU A 30 -1.79 5.86 15.92
CA LEU A 30 -2.95 6.69 15.60
C LEU A 30 -4.05 5.88 14.91
N ASN A 31 -5.30 6.22 15.22
CA ASN A 31 -6.46 5.87 14.38
C ASN A 31 -7.01 7.09 13.61
N SER A 32 -6.43 8.28 13.82
CA SER A 32 -6.88 9.50 13.17
C SER A 32 -6.56 9.47 11.67
N ALA A 33 -7.41 10.12 10.89
CA ALA A 33 -7.21 10.33 9.46
C ALA A 33 -7.46 11.78 9.09
N GLU A 34 -6.73 12.26 8.09
CA GLU A 34 -6.84 13.63 7.59
C GLU A 34 -6.94 13.63 6.07
N LEU A 35 -7.75 14.54 5.54
CA LEU A 35 -7.93 14.75 4.12
C LEU A 35 -7.39 16.13 3.75
N TYR A 36 -6.53 16.18 2.74
CA TYR A 36 -6.12 17.40 2.07
C TYR A 36 -6.90 17.57 0.78
N ASN A 37 -7.33 18.80 0.51
CA ASN A 37 -7.87 19.19 -0.79
C ASN A 37 -6.97 20.28 -1.38
N SER A 38 -6.41 20.04 -2.58
CA SER A 38 -5.52 21.00 -3.26
C SER A 38 -6.23 22.25 -3.79
N GLU A 39 -7.54 22.20 -4.05
CA GLU A 39 -8.33 23.36 -4.47
C GLU A 39 -8.48 24.36 -3.31
N THR A 40 -8.83 23.87 -2.12
CA THR A 40 -8.99 24.70 -0.92
C THR A 40 -7.68 24.93 -0.18
N ARG A 41 -6.66 24.11 -0.47
CA ARG A 41 -5.35 24.08 0.20
C ARG A 41 -5.43 23.87 1.70
N CYS A 42 -6.48 23.18 2.15
CA CYS A 42 -6.72 22.94 3.57
C CYS A 42 -6.64 21.46 3.92
N TRP A 43 -6.19 21.19 5.14
CA TRP A 43 -6.28 19.88 5.78
C TRP A 43 -7.48 19.85 6.71
N VAL A 44 -8.32 18.83 6.58
CA VAL A 44 -9.46 18.59 7.46
C VAL A 44 -9.31 17.22 8.12
N THR A 45 -9.59 17.16 9.41
CA THR A 45 -9.69 15.87 10.13
C THR A 45 -10.99 15.20 9.70
N ILE A 46 -10.89 13.96 9.20
CA ILE A 46 -12.05 13.13 8.88
C ILE A 46 -12.31 12.15 10.03
N LEU A 47 -13.38 11.35 9.95
CA LEU A 47 -13.64 10.32 10.95
C LEU A 47 -12.42 9.41 11.15
N SER A 48 -12.17 9.03 12.40
CA SER A 48 -11.11 8.08 12.73
C SER A 48 -11.47 6.67 12.27
N MET A 49 -10.43 5.88 11.97
CA MET A 49 -10.54 4.45 11.75
C MET A 49 -11.03 3.72 13.01
N ASN A 50 -11.56 2.51 12.82
CA ASN A 50 -12.01 1.65 13.91
C ASN A 50 -10.84 1.10 14.72
N LYS A 51 -9.70 0.86 14.07
CA LYS A 51 -8.47 0.40 14.72
C LYS A 51 -7.32 1.38 14.46
N ALA A 52 -6.60 1.71 15.53
CA ALA A 52 -5.32 2.38 15.41
C ALA A 52 -4.33 1.46 14.69
N ARG A 53 -3.52 2.00 13.79
CA ARG A 53 -2.55 1.22 13.01
C ARG A 53 -1.37 2.07 12.58
N ALA A 54 -0.17 1.52 12.63
CA ALA A 54 1.04 2.09 12.04
C ALA A 54 1.70 1.08 11.09
N MET A 55 2.71 1.51 10.33
CA MET A 55 3.36 0.69 9.28
C MET A 55 2.35 0.11 8.28
N CYS A 56 1.28 0.86 8.00
CA CYS A 56 0.18 0.44 7.14
C CYS A 56 0.29 1.08 5.75
N SER A 57 -0.45 0.51 4.79
CA SER A 57 -0.39 0.93 3.39
C SER A 57 -1.72 1.51 2.94
N GLY A 58 -1.68 2.60 2.16
CA GLY A 58 -2.87 3.33 1.68
C GLY A 58 -3.00 3.26 0.18
N VAL A 59 -4.21 3.04 -0.34
CA VAL A 59 -4.49 3.08 -1.78
C VAL A 59 -5.90 3.59 -2.06
N PHE A 60 -6.12 4.14 -3.25
CA PHE A 60 -7.47 4.38 -3.76
C PHE A 60 -7.89 3.27 -4.72
N MET A 61 -9.03 2.65 -4.43
CA MET A 61 -9.65 1.61 -5.25
C MET A 61 -11.17 1.78 -5.15
N ASN A 62 -11.92 1.50 -6.21
CA ASN A 62 -13.38 1.64 -6.28
C ASN A 62 -13.90 3.01 -5.80
N GLY A 63 -13.14 4.09 -6.02
CA GLY A 63 -13.47 5.43 -5.51
C GLY A 63 -13.37 5.61 -3.99
N LYS A 64 -12.85 4.61 -3.27
CA LYS A 64 -12.70 4.59 -1.81
C LYS A 64 -11.23 4.53 -1.42
N PHE A 65 -10.92 5.02 -0.22
CA PHE A 65 -9.58 4.94 0.33
C PHE A 65 -9.45 3.70 1.20
N TYR A 66 -8.52 2.81 0.88
CA TYR A 66 -8.24 1.59 1.63
C TYR A 66 -6.97 1.75 2.44
N VAL A 67 -7.01 1.29 3.69
CA VAL A 67 -5.84 1.11 4.54
C VAL A 67 -5.70 -0.37 4.83
N VAL A 68 -4.53 -0.94 4.50
CA VAL A 68 -4.30 -2.39 4.57
C VAL A 68 -3.20 -2.70 5.58
N GLY A 69 -3.46 -3.67 6.46
CA GLY A 69 -2.50 -4.20 7.42
C GLY A 69 -1.98 -3.16 8.41
N GLY A 70 -0.69 -3.27 8.73
CA GLY A 70 -0.02 -2.52 9.78
C GLY A 70 -0.04 -3.24 11.12
N GLU A 71 0.41 -2.54 12.14
CA GLU A 71 0.55 -3.05 13.51
C GLU A 71 -0.23 -2.22 14.53
N LEU A 72 -0.69 -2.89 15.59
CA LEU A 72 -1.29 -2.27 16.77
C LEU A 72 -0.21 -1.70 17.70
N SER A 73 -0.62 -0.89 18.66
CA SER A 73 0.27 -0.39 19.73
C SER A 73 0.88 -1.49 20.60
N THR A 74 0.31 -2.69 20.58
CA THR A 74 0.82 -3.89 21.27
C THR A 74 1.94 -4.59 20.48
N GLY A 75 2.18 -4.20 19.23
CA GLY A 75 3.05 -4.91 18.28
C GLY A 75 2.33 -6.05 17.54
N ASP A 76 1.04 -6.30 17.81
CA ASP A 76 0.27 -7.30 17.09
C ASP A 76 0.01 -6.86 15.65
N ILE A 77 0.27 -7.75 14.69
CA ILE A 77 0.07 -7.47 13.28
C ILE A 77 -1.40 -7.61 12.90
N LEU A 78 -1.94 -6.59 12.23
CA LEU A 78 -3.31 -6.58 11.76
C LEU A 78 -3.45 -7.44 10.50
N THR A 79 -4.43 -8.33 10.52
CA THR A 79 -4.90 -9.08 9.36
C THR A 79 -6.02 -8.36 8.61
N CYS A 80 -6.60 -7.30 9.17
CA CYS A 80 -7.69 -6.56 8.55
C CYS A 80 -7.22 -5.31 7.81
N GLY A 81 -8.01 -4.91 6.83
CA GLY A 81 -7.99 -3.58 6.24
C GLY A 81 -9.22 -2.78 6.66
N GLU A 82 -9.24 -1.51 6.31
CA GLU A 82 -10.41 -0.64 6.43
C GLU A 82 -10.57 0.17 5.15
N GLU A 83 -11.81 0.37 4.71
CA GLU A 83 -12.12 1.28 3.60
C GLU A 83 -12.88 2.50 4.12
N TYR A 84 -12.52 3.69 3.61
CA TYR A 84 -13.22 4.93 3.83
C TYR A 84 -14.02 5.30 2.58
N ASP A 85 -15.33 5.41 2.77
CA ASP A 85 -16.27 5.89 1.77
C ASP A 85 -16.38 7.41 1.88
N LEU A 86 -15.92 8.15 0.86
CA LEU A 86 -15.90 9.61 0.88
C LEU A 86 -17.31 10.23 0.79
N GLU A 87 -18.26 9.53 0.17
CA GLU A 87 -19.64 10.01 0.03
C GLU A 87 -20.40 9.81 1.34
N LYS A 88 -20.25 8.63 1.95
CA LYS A 88 -20.90 8.31 3.24
C LYS A 88 -20.12 8.82 4.44
N GLN A 89 -18.90 9.32 4.22
CA GLN A 89 -17.97 9.76 5.24
C GLN A 89 -17.81 8.74 6.37
N SER A 90 -17.66 7.46 6.05
CA SER A 90 -17.60 6.39 7.05
C SER A 90 -16.56 5.33 6.73
N TRP A 91 -16.04 4.72 7.80
CA TRP A 91 -15.09 3.61 7.71
C TRP A 91 -15.81 2.27 7.83
N ARG A 92 -15.38 1.29 7.03
CA ARG A 92 -15.80 -0.11 7.13
C ARG A 92 -14.59 -1.01 7.27
N VAL A 93 -14.61 -1.85 8.31
CA VAL A 93 -13.58 -2.89 8.50
C VAL A 93 -13.76 -4.01 7.49
N ILE A 94 -12.67 -4.45 6.89
CA ILE A 94 -12.58 -5.62 6.01
C ILE A 94 -11.72 -6.67 6.73
N PRO A 95 -12.35 -7.65 7.40
CA PRO A 95 -11.62 -8.70 8.12
C PRO A 95 -10.69 -9.46 7.16
N ASN A 96 -9.52 -9.90 7.62
CA ASN A 96 -8.60 -10.77 6.87
C ASN A 96 -8.05 -10.22 5.53
N MET A 97 -8.27 -8.93 5.22
CA MET A 97 -7.79 -8.31 3.98
C MET A 97 -6.28 -8.37 3.78
N SER A 98 -5.46 -8.40 4.85
CA SER A 98 -3.99 -8.50 4.76
C SER A 98 -3.46 -9.90 5.10
N THR A 99 -4.34 -10.89 5.26
CA THR A 99 -3.91 -12.28 5.48
C THR A 99 -3.08 -12.75 4.28
N GLY A 100 -1.87 -13.25 4.56
CA GLY A 100 -0.91 -13.67 3.54
C GLY A 100 0.07 -12.59 3.05
N LEU A 101 -0.04 -11.35 3.54
CA LEU A 101 0.91 -10.26 3.27
C LEU A 101 1.97 -10.07 4.36
N ASN A 102 1.68 -10.55 5.57
CA ASN A 102 2.31 -10.11 6.82
C ASN A 102 3.61 -10.85 7.21
N ARG A 103 4.47 -11.25 6.28
CA ARG A 103 5.64 -12.10 6.62
C ARG A 103 6.84 -11.34 7.18
N ALA A 104 6.95 -10.03 6.94
CA ALA A 104 7.98 -9.18 7.52
C ALA A 104 7.31 -8.05 8.30
N ALA A 105 7.25 -8.20 9.62
CA ALA A 105 6.66 -7.25 10.58
C ALA A 105 7.39 -5.89 10.65
N THR A 106 8.16 -5.51 9.62
CA THR A 106 9.08 -4.37 9.69
C THR A 106 8.83 -3.30 8.64
N LEU A 107 8.00 -3.54 7.62
CA LEU A 107 7.72 -2.56 6.57
C LEU A 107 6.27 -2.62 6.07
N ALA A 108 5.75 -1.47 5.68
CA ALA A 108 4.47 -1.36 5.00
C ALA A 108 4.49 -2.13 3.67
N THR A 109 3.40 -2.82 3.38
CA THR A 109 3.22 -3.58 2.14
C THR A 109 3.25 -2.67 0.90
N LEU A 110 3.98 -3.07 -0.13
CA LEU A 110 4.04 -2.33 -1.38
C LEU A 110 2.77 -2.56 -2.20
N LEU A 111 1.83 -1.62 -2.13
CA LEU A 111 0.54 -1.72 -2.83
C LEU A 111 0.50 -0.84 -4.08
N ALA A 112 -0.13 -1.36 -5.13
CA ALA A 112 -0.46 -0.62 -6.34
C ALA A 112 -1.88 -0.92 -6.80
N VAL A 113 -2.54 0.06 -7.41
CA VAL A 113 -3.84 -0.13 -8.05
C VAL A 113 -3.71 0.15 -9.55
N VAL A 114 -4.11 -0.81 -10.38
CA VAL A 114 -4.13 -0.70 -11.84
C VAL A 114 -5.46 -1.21 -12.35
N ARG A 115 -6.13 -0.46 -13.22
CA ARG A 115 -7.48 -0.77 -13.72
C ARG A 115 -8.46 -1.15 -12.60
N ASN A 116 -8.32 -0.45 -11.47
CA ASN A 116 -9.14 -0.65 -10.27
C ASN A 116 -8.91 -1.99 -9.55
N GLU A 117 -7.91 -2.77 -9.94
CA GLU A 117 -7.47 -3.99 -9.27
C GLU A 117 -6.27 -3.70 -8.36
N LEU A 118 -6.23 -4.35 -7.20
CA LEU A 118 -5.22 -4.13 -6.18
C LEU A 118 -4.15 -5.22 -6.26
N TYR A 119 -2.89 -4.79 -6.26
CA TYR A 119 -1.72 -5.64 -6.36
C TYR A 119 -0.75 -5.35 -5.23
N THR A 120 0.06 -6.36 -4.89
CA THR A 120 1.23 -6.20 -4.04
C THR A 120 2.45 -6.84 -4.67
N ALA A 121 3.60 -6.19 -4.46
CA ALA A 121 4.90 -6.73 -4.74
C ALA A 121 5.51 -7.31 -3.45
N ASP A 122 5.62 -8.64 -3.38
CA ASP A 122 6.35 -9.32 -2.32
C ASP A 122 7.80 -9.48 -2.77
N TYR A 123 8.66 -8.55 -2.34
CA TYR A 123 10.06 -8.50 -2.77
C TYR A 123 10.94 -9.59 -2.13
N LEU A 124 10.50 -10.19 -1.02
CA LEU A 124 11.24 -11.26 -0.37
C LEU A 124 11.13 -12.56 -1.16
N GLU A 125 9.92 -12.86 -1.64
CA GLU A 125 9.65 -14.03 -2.47
C GLU A 125 9.72 -13.71 -3.97
N TRP A 126 9.86 -12.43 -4.33
CA TRP A 126 9.86 -11.90 -5.69
C TRP A 126 8.57 -12.21 -6.46
N VAL A 127 7.42 -12.17 -5.79
CA VAL A 127 6.11 -12.54 -6.34
C VAL A 127 5.14 -11.37 -6.39
N LEU A 128 4.41 -11.30 -7.49
CA LEU A 128 3.28 -10.41 -7.66
C LEU A 128 2.02 -11.13 -7.18
N LYS A 129 1.26 -10.49 -6.28
CA LYS A 129 -0.05 -10.98 -5.84
C LYS A 129 -1.13 -9.96 -6.20
N ASN A 130 -2.31 -10.45 -6.57
CA ASN A 130 -3.51 -9.66 -6.80
C ASN A 130 -4.54 -9.95 -5.69
N TYR A 131 -5.30 -8.94 -5.30
CA TYR A 131 -6.35 -9.08 -4.30
C TYR A 131 -7.70 -9.37 -4.99
N ASP A 132 -8.21 -10.59 -4.79
CA ASP A 132 -9.56 -10.96 -5.20
C ASP A 132 -10.58 -10.41 -4.20
N LYS A 133 -11.34 -9.41 -4.65
CA LYS A 133 -12.36 -8.72 -3.87
C LYS A 133 -13.56 -9.60 -3.52
N GLN A 134 -13.85 -10.64 -4.31
CA GLN A 134 -15.01 -11.50 -4.09
C GLN A 134 -14.74 -12.49 -2.96
N SER A 135 -13.57 -13.14 -3.00
CA SER A 135 -13.15 -14.08 -1.97
C SER A 135 -12.44 -13.43 -0.80
N ASN A 136 -12.05 -12.15 -0.91
CA ASN A 136 -11.27 -11.42 0.08
C ASN A 136 -9.93 -12.13 0.39
N MET A 137 -9.22 -12.51 -0.67
CA MET A 137 -7.95 -13.24 -0.59
C MET A 137 -6.92 -12.69 -1.57
N TRP A 138 -5.65 -12.88 -1.23
CA TRP A 138 -4.54 -12.60 -2.13
C TRP A 138 -4.19 -13.84 -2.95
N VAL A 139 -4.17 -13.68 -4.27
CA VAL A 139 -3.82 -14.70 -5.25
C VAL A 139 -2.46 -14.37 -5.83
N THR A 140 -1.51 -15.30 -5.75
CA THR A 140 -0.20 -15.15 -6.39
C THR A 140 -0.35 -15.32 -7.90
N LEU A 141 0.03 -14.31 -8.66
CA LEU A 141 -0.02 -14.33 -10.13
C LEU A 141 1.26 -14.90 -10.75
N GLY A 142 2.40 -14.75 -10.08
CA GLY A 142 3.69 -15.23 -10.58
C GLY A 142 4.84 -14.37 -10.11
N PHE A 143 6.04 -14.67 -10.61
CA PHE A 143 7.23 -13.90 -10.26
C PHE A 143 7.21 -12.51 -10.91
N MET A 144 7.75 -11.53 -10.19
CA MET A 144 8.10 -10.24 -10.79
C MET A 144 9.23 -10.43 -11.81
N PRO A 145 9.42 -9.51 -12.79
CA PRO A 145 10.47 -9.65 -13.80
C PRO A 145 11.84 -9.72 -13.13
N GLU A 146 12.76 -10.50 -13.72
CA GLU A 146 14.20 -10.54 -13.43
C GLU A 146 14.57 -10.43 -11.95
N LYS A 147 14.70 -11.56 -11.25
CA LYS A 147 15.21 -11.56 -9.86
C LYS A 147 16.69 -11.14 -9.86
N PRO A 148 17.08 -9.98 -9.31
CA PRO A 148 18.48 -9.63 -9.22
C PRO A 148 19.19 -10.68 -8.35
N GLU A 149 20.31 -11.22 -8.82
CA GLU A 149 21.12 -12.19 -8.04
C GLU A 149 21.52 -11.63 -6.66
N LEU A 150 21.50 -10.30 -6.53
CA LEU A 150 21.92 -9.51 -5.37
C LEU A 150 20.72 -8.92 -4.58
N ALA A 151 19.48 -9.32 -4.87
CA ALA A 151 18.25 -8.68 -4.37
C ALA A 151 18.01 -8.74 -2.84
N GLN A 152 18.89 -9.37 -2.06
CA GLN A 152 18.71 -9.48 -0.60
C GLN A 152 18.70 -8.13 0.12
N ARG A 153 19.14 -7.03 -0.53
CA ARG A 153 19.08 -5.66 -0.01
C ARG A 153 18.80 -4.62 -1.10
N CYS A 154 17.62 -4.66 -1.70
CA CYS A 154 17.16 -3.62 -2.63
C CYS A 154 16.04 -2.77 -2.01
N ASN A 155 16.02 -1.47 -2.31
CA ASN A 155 14.85 -0.65 -2.02
C ASN A 155 13.93 -0.68 -3.25
N VAL A 156 12.65 -0.99 -3.03
CA VAL A 156 11.69 -1.11 -4.11
C VAL A 156 10.62 -0.04 -3.95
N ALA A 157 10.38 0.74 -4.99
CA ALA A 157 9.17 1.52 -5.15
C ALA A 157 8.25 0.82 -6.14
N PHE A 158 6.95 0.73 -5.82
CA PHE A 158 5.97 0.00 -6.61
C PHE A 158 4.69 0.82 -6.71
N PHE A 159 4.23 1.09 -7.92
CA PHE A 159 3.01 1.87 -8.13
C PHE A 159 2.37 1.61 -9.50
N GLY A 160 1.08 1.92 -9.60
CA GLY A 160 0.32 1.87 -10.86
C GLY A 160 0.43 3.20 -11.61
N CYS A 161 0.53 3.12 -12.93
CA CYS A 161 0.51 4.28 -13.83
C CYS A 161 -0.35 3.96 -15.05
N GLY A 162 -1.54 4.55 -15.12
CA GLY A 162 -2.52 4.25 -16.17
C GLY A 162 -2.92 2.78 -16.14
N ASP A 163 -2.55 2.04 -17.19
CA ASP A 163 -2.83 0.61 -17.34
C ASP A 163 -1.63 -0.29 -17.04
N ARG A 164 -0.52 0.28 -16.55
CA ARG A 164 0.73 -0.41 -16.27
C ARG A 164 1.09 -0.38 -14.80
N MET A 165 1.85 -1.37 -14.37
CA MET A 165 2.60 -1.32 -13.12
C MET A 165 4.04 -0.90 -13.39
N LEU A 166 4.62 -0.22 -12.40
CA LEU A 166 6.03 0.14 -12.37
C LEU A 166 6.66 -0.41 -11.09
N ALA A 167 7.82 -1.05 -11.24
CA ALA A 167 8.71 -1.37 -10.14
C ALA A 167 10.05 -0.67 -10.37
N ILE A 168 10.47 0.16 -9.41
CA ILE A 168 11.76 0.83 -9.42
C ILE A 168 12.61 0.19 -8.33
N ILE A 169 13.76 -0.34 -8.72
CA ILE A 169 14.61 -1.13 -7.84
C ILE A 169 15.95 -0.43 -7.71
N ASP A 170 16.23 0.04 -6.50
CA ASP A 170 17.49 0.69 -6.18
C ASP A 170 18.50 -0.36 -5.72
N LEU A 171 19.50 -0.60 -6.57
CA LEU A 171 20.60 -1.53 -6.35
C LEU A 171 21.88 -0.80 -5.92
N ARG A 172 21.78 0.38 -5.29
CA ARG A 172 22.97 1.15 -4.85
C ARG A 172 23.95 0.38 -3.97
N ALA A 173 23.50 -0.66 -3.25
CA ALA A 173 24.38 -1.57 -2.52
C ALA A 173 25.34 -2.37 -3.43
N TYR A 174 25.12 -2.36 -4.75
CA TYR A 174 25.77 -3.21 -5.76
C TYR A 174 26.23 -2.45 -7.01
N GLY A 175 26.66 -1.19 -6.85
CA GLY A 175 27.30 -0.44 -7.95
C GLY A 175 26.51 0.75 -8.49
N GLY A 176 25.43 1.15 -7.83
CA GLY A 176 24.74 2.42 -8.13
C GLY A 176 23.69 2.36 -9.24
N LEU A 177 23.25 1.15 -9.63
CA LEU A 177 22.24 0.98 -10.68
C LEU A 177 20.82 1.19 -10.11
N ILE A 178 19.97 1.82 -10.91
CA ILE A 178 18.52 1.88 -10.70
C ILE A 178 17.89 1.17 -11.89
N GLU A 179 17.13 0.12 -11.61
CA GLU A 179 16.37 -0.60 -12.63
C GLU A 179 14.91 -0.20 -12.57
N ILE A 180 14.28 -0.07 -13.73
CA ILE A 180 12.88 0.32 -13.86
C ILE A 180 12.19 -0.71 -14.74
N TYR A 181 11.25 -1.43 -14.15
CA TYR A 181 10.42 -2.41 -14.82
C TYR A 181 9.03 -1.83 -15.04
N SER A 182 8.48 -1.98 -16.25
CA SER A 182 7.11 -1.58 -16.57
C SER A 182 6.40 -2.68 -17.35
N TRP A 183 5.21 -3.08 -16.89
CA TRP A 183 4.42 -4.11 -17.55
C TRP A 183 2.93 -3.86 -17.36
N VAL A 184 2.11 -4.45 -18.24
CA VAL A 184 0.66 -4.55 -18.03
C VAL A 184 0.44 -5.79 -17.15
N PRO A 185 -0.27 -5.66 -16.01
CA PRO A 185 -0.54 -6.81 -15.17
C PRO A 185 -1.60 -7.70 -15.84
N ASP A 186 -1.16 -8.86 -16.28
CA ASP A 186 -1.99 -9.90 -16.88
C ASP A 186 -2.09 -11.07 -15.90
N ASN A 187 -3.08 -11.96 -16.07
CA ASN A 187 -3.22 -13.14 -15.20
C ASN A 187 -1.99 -14.08 -15.26
N ASP A 188 -1.14 -13.95 -16.27
CA ASP A 188 0.05 -14.77 -16.51
C ASP A 188 1.35 -14.15 -15.94
N GLY A 189 1.25 -13.03 -15.22
CA GLY A 189 2.42 -12.28 -14.73
C GLY A 189 3.12 -11.47 -15.84
N PRO A 190 4.19 -10.73 -15.50
CA PRO A 190 4.96 -10.02 -16.51
C PRO A 190 5.60 -11.04 -17.46
N LEU A 191 5.14 -11.06 -18.71
CA LEU A 191 5.85 -11.70 -19.80
C LEU A 191 7.24 -11.08 -19.85
N SER A 192 8.28 -11.91 -19.72
CA SER A 192 9.67 -11.55 -19.95
C SER A 192 9.78 -10.91 -21.35
N GLY A 193 9.78 -9.58 -21.40
CA GLY A 193 10.04 -8.83 -22.61
C GLY A 193 11.53 -8.83 -22.88
N THR A 194 11.89 -9.35 -24.05
CA THR A 194 13.22 -9.44 -24.68
C THR A 194 14.06 -8.17 -24.63
#